data_AF-A0A961ZZE6-F1
#
_entry.id   AF-A0A961ZZE6-F1
#
_cell.length_a   1.000
_cell.length_b   1.000
_cell.length_c   1.000
_cell.angle_alpha   90.00
_cell.angle_beta   90.00
_cell.angle_gamma   90.00
#
_symmetry.space_group_name_H-M   'P 1'
#
loop_
_entity.id
_entity.type
_entity.pdbx_description
1 polymer ?
#
loop_
_entity_poly.entity_id
_entity_poly.type
_entity_poly.pdbx_seq_one_letter_code
_entity_poly.pdbx_strand_id
1 'polypeptide(L)'
;MGLKSIVEKISDLVDTKSAKKKKRRKELTKLLGKVEKKREKIERKLAHAETDKEKKKLERKLNICTAHLEKGKKVLEEEAESTTDKKTVDLNGG
;
A
#
# COMPACT_ATOMS: atom_id res chain seq x y z
N MET A 1 7.30 11.85 -11.10
CA MET A 1 6.61 11.63 -9.80
C MET A 1 7.62 11.27 -8.71
N GLY A 2 7.71 12.09 -7.66
CA GLY A 2 8.54 11.81 -6.48
C GLY A 2 7.92 10.73 -5.58
N LEU A 3 8.71 10.20 -4.63
CA LEU A 3 8.23 9.24 -3.63
C LEU A 3 7.03 9.80 -2.84
N LYS A 4 7.12 11.08 -2.43
CA LYS A 4 6.11 11.78 -1.64
C LYS A 4 4.72 11.72 -2.29
N SER A 5 4.62 12.08 -3.57
CA SER A 5 3.35 12.07 -4.32
C SER A 5 2.75 10.67 -4.49
N ILE A 6 3.58 9.61 -4.53
CA ILE A 6 3.08 8.23 -4.58
C ILE A 6 2.51 7.85 -3.23
N VAL A 7 3.21 8.20 -2.16
CA VAL A 7 2.82 7.94 -0.77
C VAL A 7 1.51 8.66 -0.43
N GLU A 8 1.40 9.94 -0.76
CA GLU A 8 0.17 10.73 -0.56
C GLU A 8 -1.03 10.09 -1.26
N LYS A 9 -0.87 9.67 -2.53
CA LYS A 9 -1.94 8.97 -3.25
C LYS A 9 -2.31 7.63 -2.64
N ILE A 10 -1.35 6.89 -2.07
CA ILE A 10 -1.66 5.64 -1.36
C ILE A 10 -2.48 5.94 -0.12
N SER A 11 -2.11 6.96 0.67
CA SER A 11 -2.88 7.39 1.83
C SER A 11 -4.31 7.79 1.44
N ASP A 12 -4.46 8.65 0.43
CA ASP A 12 -5.78 9.06 -0.06
C ASP A 12 -6.62 7.85 -0.47
N LEU A 13 -6.02 6.93 -1.23
CA LEU A 13 -6.72 5.72 -1.65
C LEU A 13 -7.04 4.83 -0.47
N VAL A 14 -6.16 4.64 0.51
CA VAL A 14 -6.38 3.82 1.71
C VAL A 14 -7.50 4.38 2.60
N ASP A 15 -7.57 5.70 2.78
CA ASP A 15 -8.61 6.35 3.59
C ASP A 15 -9.96 6.48 2.85
N THR A 16 -9.97 6.49 1.52
CA THR A 16 -11.21 6.66 0.75
C THR A 16 -12.04 5.38 0.70
N LYS A 17 -13.21 5.36 1.35
CA LYS A 17 -14.27 4.36 1.13
C LYS A 17 -15.07 4.71 -0.13
N SER A 18 -14.64 4.22 -1.30
CA SER A 18 -15.32 4.45 -2.57
C SER A 18 -16.19 3.27 -3.02
N ALA A 19 -17.36 3.53 -3.61
CA ALA A 19 -18.18 2.53 -4.30
C ALA A 19 -17.43 1.88 -5.49
N LYS A 20 -16.41 2.56 -6.05
CA LYS A 20 -15.60 2.07 -7.19
C LYS A 20 -14.40 1.22 -6.72
N LYS A 21 -14.64 0.25 -5.81
CA LYS A 21 -13.60 -0.63 -5.22
C LYS A 21 -12.66 -1.22 -6.27
N LYS A 22 -13.17 -1.76 -7.38
CA LYS A 22 -12.36 -2.36 -8.45
C LYS A 22 -11.34 -1.40 -9.08
N LYS A 23 -11.70 -0.13 -9.29
CA LYS A 23 -10.80 0.88 -9.86
C LYS A 23 -9.76 1.31 -8.82
N ARG A 24 -10.20 1.53 -7.58
CA ARG A 24 -9.36 1.84 -6.43
C ARG A 24 -8.30 0.76 -6.22
N ARG A 25 -8.67 -0.53 -6.22
CA ARG A 25 -7.72 -1.65 -6.11
C ARG A 25 -6.67 -1.64 -7.22
N LYS A 26 -7.10 -1.54 -8.49
CA LYS A 26 -6.16 -1.49 -9.62
C LYS A 26 -5.16 -0.34 -9.46
N GLU A 27 -5.64 0.82 -9.04
CA GLU A 27 -4.79 1.99 -8.83
C GLU A 27 -3.84 1.81 -7.64
N LEU A 28 -4.35 1.30 -6.52
CA LEU A 28 -3.58 0.98 -5.32
C LEU A 28 -2.49 -0.06 -5.61
N THR A 29 -2.81 -1.17 -6.26
CA THR A 29 -1.84 -2.19 -6.70
C THR A 29 -0.75 -1.57 -7.59
N LYS A 30 -1.12 -0.71 -8.54
CA LYS A 30 -0.15 -0.03 -9.42
C LYS A 30 0.77 0.90 -8.63
N LEU A 31 0.25 1.61 -7.63
CA LEU A 31 1.06 2.49 -6.77
C LEU A 31 1.97 1.68 -5.83
N LEU A 32 1.47 0.59 -5.24
CA LEU A 32 2.25 -0.32 -4.40
C LEU A 32 3.43 -0.91 -5.18
N GLY A 33 3.23 -1.36 -6.42
CA GLY A 33 4.33 -1.83 -7.26
C GLY A 33 5.37 -0.75 -7.56
N LYS A 34 4.99 0.54 -7.61
CA LYS A 34 5.96 1.65 -7.73
C LYS A 34 6.71 1.91 -6.42
N VAL A 35 6.05 1.77 -5.27
CA VAL A 35 6.68 1.91 -3.96
C VAL A 35 7.66 0.76 -3.73
N GLU A 36 7.30 -0.47 -4.10
CA GLU A 36 8.17 -1.64 -4.00
C GLU A 36 9.46 -1.47 -4.80
N LYS A 37 9.36 -1.08 -6.08
CA LYS A 37 10.55 -0.75 -6.89
C LYS A 37 11.39 0.38 -6.30
N LYS A 38 10.77 1.33 -5.59
CA LYS A 38 11.51 2.40 -4.89
C LYS A 38 12.17 1.89 -3.62
N ARG A 39 11.50 1.01 -2.88
CA ARG A 39 12.00 0.33 -1.68
C ARG A 39 13.28 -0.44 -2.02
N GLU A 40 13.24 -1.27 -3.05
CA GLU A 40 14.43 -2.02 -3.50
C GLU A 40 15.59 -1.10 -3.90
N LYS A 41 15.29 0.01 -4.60
CA LYS A 41 16.32 1.01 -4.93
C LYS A 41 16.89 1.68 -3.69
N ILE A 42 16.09 1.90 -2.66
CA ILE A 42 16.54 2.48 -1.40
C ILE A 42 17.37 1.46 -0.62
N GLU A 43 16.98 0.19 -0.57
CA GLU A 43 17.75 -0.90 0.04
C GLU A 43 19.13 -1.04 -0.60
N ARG A 44 19.21 -1.04 -1.94
CA ARG A 44 20.49 -1.05 -2.65
C ARG A 44 21.35 0.16 -2.30
N LYS A 45 20.75 1.36 -2.27
CA LYS A 45 21.47 2.58 -1.88
C LYS A 45 21.93 2.53 -0.43
N LEU A 46 21.14 1.93 0.45
CA LEU A 46 21.49 1.78 1.86
C LEU A 46 22.73 0.89 2.03
N ALA A 47 22.80 -0.21 1.26
CA ALA A 47 23.95 -1.11 1.27
C ALA A 47 25.25 -0.43 0.82
N HIS A 48 25.16 0.58 -0.05
CA HIS A 48 26.29 1.37 -0.53
C HIS A 48 26.48 2.70 0.22
N ALA A 49 25.66 3.00 1.24
CA ALA A 49 25.75 4.28 1.94
C ALA A 49 26.95 4.28 2.89
N GLU A 50 27.86 5.23 2.71
CA GLU A 50 29.10 5.31 3.49
C GLU A 50 28.93 6.16 4.76
N THR A 51 27.96 7.09 4.77
CA THR A 51 27.77 8.02 5.87
C THR A 51 26.54 7.69 6.72
N ASP A 52 26.65 7.89 8.03
CA ASP A 52 25.55 7.69 8.99
C ASP A 52 24.33 8.57 8.67
N LYS A 53 24.59 9.80 8.21
CA LYS A 53 23.54 10.75 7.79
C LYS A 53 22.76 10.24 6.57
N GLU A 54 23.46 9.63 5.60
CA GLU A 54 22.83 9.05 4.43
C GLU A 54 22.06 7.77 4.78
N LYS A 55 22.65 6.90 5.61
CA LYS A 55 21.99 5.70 6.15
C LYS A 55 20.68 6.04 6.82
N LYS A 56 20.69 6.95 7.82
CA LYS A 56 19.47 7.41 8.51
C LYS A 56 18.43 7.99 7.57
N LYS A 57 18.84 8.74 6.54
CA LYS A 57 17.91 9.31 5.54
C LYS A 57 17.28 8.22 4.67
N LEU A 58 18.05 7.21 4.27
CA LEU A 58 17.58 6.09 3.47
C LEU A 58 16.71 5.14 4.31
N GLU A 59 17.08 4.84 5.55
CA GLU A 59 16.27 4.04 6.49
C GLU A 59 14.90 4.69 6.74
N ARG A 60 14.86 6.01 6.97
CA ARG A 60 13.58 6.72 7.09
C ARG A 60 12.71 6.56 5.85
N LYS A 61 13.31 6.69 4.66
CA LYS A 61 12.58 6.48 3.40
C LYS A 61 12.14 5.04 3.23
N LEU A 62 12.96 4.08 3.65
CA LEU A 62 12.66 2.67 3.61
C LEU A 62 11.45 2.35 4.48
N ASN A 63 11.47 2.79 5.74
CA ASN A 63 10.35 2.64 6.67
C ASN A 63 9.07 3.26 6.14
N ILE A 64 9.14 4.45 5.53
CA ILE A 64 7.97 5.08 4.89
C ILE A 64 7.44 4.17 3.76
N CYS A 65 8.31 3.63 2.90
CA CYS A 65 7.89 2.73 1.82
C CYS A 65 7.24 1.47 2.37
N THR A 66 7.86 0.83 3.35
CA THR A 66 7.37 -0.41 3.97
C THR A 66 6.00 -0.19 4.63
N ALA A 67 5.84 0.86 5.44
CA ALA A 67 4.58 1.15 6.11
C ALA A 67 3.42 1.37 5.12
N HIS A 68 3.67 2.04 3.98
CA HIS A 68 2.64 2.25 2.96
C HIS A 68 2.36 0.99 2.14
N LEU A 69 3.37 0.13 1.95
CA LEU A 69 3.18 -1.19 1.35
C LEU A 69 2.27 -2.05 2.21
N GLU A 70 2.53 -2.12 3.51
CA GLU A 70 1.72 -2.89 4.45
C GLU A 70 0.29 -2.37 4.54
N LYS A 71 0.11 -1.05 4.72
CA LYS A 71 -1.22 -0.43 4.75
C LYS A 71 -2.01 -0.71 3.46
N GLY A 72 -1.38 -0.53 2.30
CA GLY A 72 -2.05 -0.77 1.03
C GLY A 72 -2.38 -2.24 0.80
N LYS A 73 -1.49 -3.17 1.20
CA LYS A 73 -1.75 -4.62 1.14
C LYS A 73 -2.93 -5.01 2.02
N LYS A 74 -2.96 -4.51 3.27
CA LYS A 74 -4.05 -4.75 4.21
C LYS A 74 -5.40 -4.31 3.64
N VAL A 75 -5.48 -3.11 3.07
CA VAL A 75 -6.73 -2.64 2.42
C VAL A 75 -7.15 -3.52 1.26
N LEU A 76 -6.19 -4.01 0.44
CA LEU A 76 -6.51 -4.91 -0.67
C LEU A 76 -7.06 -6.25 -0.18
N GLU A 77 -6.55 -6.75 0.95
CA GLU A 77 -6.98 -7.97 1.62
C GLU A 77 -8.38 -7.80 2.27
N GLU A 78 -8.58 -6.77 3.08
CA GLU A 78 -9.87 -6.45 3.71
C GLU A 78 -10.98 -6.25 2.67
N GLU A 79 -10.66 -5.59 1.55
CA GLU A 79 -11.63 -5.48 0.48
C GLU A 79 -11.90 -6.83 -0.20
N ALA A 80 -10.92 -7.72 -0.32
CA ALA A 80 -11.09 -9.06 -0.90
C ALA A 80 -11.97 -9.96 -0.03
N GLU A 81 -11.82 -9.89 1.30
CA GLU A 81 -12.69 -10.61 2.24
C GLU A 81 -14.10 -10.03 2.29
N SER A 82 -14.25 -8.70 2.13
CA SER A 82 -15.57 -8.04 2.04
C SER A 82 -16.43 -8.47 0.83
N THR A 83 -15.89 -9.28 -0.08
CA THR A 83 -16.65 -9.88 -1.21
C THR A 83 -17.23 -11.26 -0.87
N THR A 84 -16.89 -11.85 0.27
CA THR A 84 -17.34 -13.20 0.67
C THR A 84 -18.52 -13.17 1.65
N ASP A 85 -18.86 -12.01 2.23
CA ASP A 85 -19.93 -11.89 3.23
C ASP A 85 -21.26 -11.43 2.63
N LYS A 86 -21.86 -12.30 1.80
CA LYS A 86 -23.32 -12.35 1.54
C LYS A 86 -23.74 -13.79 1.23
N LYS A 87 -23.63 -14.67 2.22
CA LYS A 87 -24.44 -15.88 2.28
C LYS A 87 -24.87 -16.17 3.71
N THR A 88 -25.46 -15.17 4.36
CA THR A 88 -26.29 -15.41 5.54
C THR A 88 -27.66 -15.88 5.07
N VAL A 89 -27.72 -17.16 4.75
CA VAL A 89 -28.81 -18.11 5.00
C VAL A 89 -30.21 -17.48 5.22
N ASP A 90 -30.99 -17.34 4.15
CA ASP A 90 -32.46 -17.37 4.24
C ASP A 90 -32.89 -18.81 4.54
N LEU A 91 -32.93 -19.17 5.82
CA LEU A 91 -33.65 -20.34 6.34
C LEU A 91 -34.51 -19.88 7.51
N ASN A 92 -35.66 -19.29 7.21
CA ASN A 92 -36.90 -19.43 7.98
C ASN A 92 -38.02 -18.62 7.33
N GLY A 93 -39.05 -19.30 6.81
CA GLY A 93 -40.31 -18.67 6.45
C GLY A 93 -41.16 -19.49 5.49
N GLY A 94 -42.11 -20.28 6.03
CA GLY A 94 -43.28 -20.79 5.31
C GLY A 94 -43.41 -22.30 5.32
#